data_AF-A0AAF0AY27-F1
#
_entry.id   AF-A0AAF0AY27-F1
#
_cell.length_a   1.000
_cell.length_b   1.000
_cell.length_c   1.000
_cell.angle_alpha   90.00
_cell.angle_beta   90.00
_cell.angle_gamma   90.00
#
_symmetry.space_group_name_H-M   'P 1'
#
loop_
_entity.id
_entity.type
_entity.pdbx_description
1 polymer ?
#
loop_
_entity_poly.entity_id
_entity_poly.type
_entity_poly.pdbx_seq_one_letter_code
_entity_poly.pdbx_strand_id
1 'polypeptide(L)'
;MEQLAAQIQEKAVDSQKQLRSILMQVTAKERSLRIKELAKKELNVVGKDAAVYGGVGKMFIRTDLDSVRKTIDEEISSLLGDIDSLRKKKDYHETTAVNANSHLQKMKESVI
;
A
#
# COMPACT_ATOMS: atom_id res chain seq x y z
N MET A 1 6.62 32.48 -19.60
CA MET A 1 7.63 31.72 -18.83
C MET A 1 7.18 31.49 -17.39
N GLU A 2 6.76 32.54 -16.65
CA GLU A 2 6.31 32.42 -15.25
C GLU A 2 5.13 31.46 -15.04
N GLN A 3 4.09 31.53 -15.88
CA GLN A 3 2.93 30.64 -15.78
C GLN A 3 3.28 29.16 -15.95
N LEU A 4 4.23 28.83 -16.84
CA LEU A 4 4.68 27.46 -17.06
C LEU A 4 5.48 26.95 -15.85
N ALA A 5 6.37 27.76 -15.30
CA ALA A 5 7.13 27.41 -14.09
C ALA A 5 6.19 27.15 -12.89
N ALA A 6 5.16 27.98 -12.72
CA ALA A 6 4.17 27.82 -11.65
C ALA A 6 3.41 26.49 -11.77
N GLN A 7 2.96 26.11 -12.97
CA GLN A 7 2.28 24.84 -13.21
C GLN A 7 3.18 23.62 -12.94
N ILE A 8 4.46 23.69 -13.34
CA ILE A 8 5.42 22.60 -13.07
C ILE A 8 5.67 22.48 -11.56
N GLN A 9 5.77 23.60 -10.85
CA GLN A 9 5.96 23.63 -9.40
C GLN A 9 4.74 23.06 -8.66
N GLU A 10 3.52 23.41 -9.06
CA GLU A 10 2.29 22.83 -8.52
C GLU A 10 2.26 21.31 -8.69
N LYS A 11 2.54 20.83 -9.91
CA LYS A 11 2.61 19.39 -10.21
C LYS A 11 3.67 18.66 -9.38
N ALA A 12 4.83 19.29 -9.14
CA ALA A 12 5.89 18.72 -8.30
C ALA A 12 5.42 18.58 -6.84
N VAL A 13 4.82 19.64 -6.29
CA VAL A 13 4.33 19.66 -4.90
C VAL A 13 3.24 18.61 -4.70
N ASP A 14 2.29 18.49 -5.63
CA ASP A 14 1.20 17.53 -5.51
C ASP A 14 1.67 16.10 -5.67
N SER A 15 2.62 15.83 -6.59
CA SER A 15 3.23 14.52 -6.71
C SER A 15 3.96 14.10 -5.44
N GLN A 16 4.66 15.03 -4.77
CA GLN A 16 5.30 14.77 -3.49
C GLN A 16 4.30 14.50 -2.35
N LYS A 17 3.18 15.23 -2.30
CA LYS A 17 2.10 14.95 -1.32
C LYS A 17 1.53 13.56 -1.51
N GLN A 18 1.22 13.19 -2.75
CA GLN A 18 0.70 11.86 -3.07
C GLN A 18 1.71 10.76 -2.74
N LEU A 19 3.00 10.98 -3.04
CA LEU A 19 4.07 10.04 -2.70
C LEU A 19 4.11 9.76 -1.19
N ARG A 20 4.05 10.80 -0.34
CA ARG A 20 4.01 10.64 1.12
C ARG A 20 2.79 9.84 1.58
N SER A 21 1.61 10.13 1.02
CA SER A 21 0.38 9.39 1.33
C SER A 21 0.51 7.91 0.96
N ILE A 22 1.02 7.62 -0.24
CA ILE A 22 1.21 6.24 -0.73
C ILE A 22 2.20 5.48 0.16
N LEU A 23 3.32 6.09 0.55
CA LEU A 23 4.31 5.45 1.43
C LEU A 23 3.71 5.06 2.79
N MET A 24 2.88 5.93 3.38
CA MET A 24 2.17 5.60 4.62
C MET A 24 1.19 4.44 4.43
N GLN A 25 0.45 4.42 3.32
CA GLN A 25 -0.49 3.33 3.00
C GLN A 25 0.22 2.00 2.77
N VAL A 26 1.34 2.00 2.05
CA VAL A 26 2.17 0.80 1.82
C VAL A 26 2.66 0.25 3.15
N THR A 27 3.25 1.09 4.00
CA THR A 27 3.76 0.68 5.31
C THR A 27 2.65 0.06 6.18
N ALA A 28 1.46 0.68 6.19
CA ALA A 28 0.32 0.16 6.94
C ALA A 28 -0.15 -1.20 6.41
N LYS A 29 -0.22 -1.38 5.09
CA LYS A 29 -0.64 -2.64 4.46
C LYS A 29 0.39 -3.75 4.60
N GLU A 30 1.69 -3.44 4.49
CA GLU A 30 2.77 -4.41 4.71
C GLU A 30 2.76 -4.93 6.15
N ARG A 31 2.48 -4.05 7.13
CA ARG A 31 2.27 -4.47 8.52
C ARG A 31 1.06 -5.41 8.66
N SER A 32 -0.07 -5.08 8.04
CA SER A 32 -1.27 -5.93 8.05
C SER A 32 -1.02 -7.28 7.39
N LEU A 33 -0.34 -7.30 6.25
CA LEU A 33 0.08 -8.52 5.55
C LEU A 33 0.91 -9.40 6.48
N ARG A 34 1.90 -8.81 7.17
CA ARG A 34 2.75 -9.57 8.09
C ARG A 34 1.97 -10.21 9.23
N ILE A 35 0.98 -9.51 9.78
CA ILE A 35 0.10 -10.04 10.83
C ILE A 35 -0.70 -11.24 10.29
N LYS A 36 -1.24 -11.15 9.07
CA LYS A 36 -2.01 -12.24 8.45
C LYS A 36 -1.14 -13.45 8.11
N GLU A 37 0.08 -13.24 7.62
CA GLU A 37 1.05 -14.32 7.40
C GLU A 37 1.40 -15.08 8.69
N LEU A 38 1.59 -14.34 9.79
CA LEU A 38 1.85 -14.94 11.09
C LEU A 38 0.63 -15.73 11.59
N ALA A 39 -0.58 -15.17 11.49
CA ALA A 39 -1.82 -15.88 11.83
C ALA A 39 -2.00 -17.16 11.00
N LYS A 40 -1.71 -17.12 9.69
CA LYS A 40 -1.72 -18.30 8.83
C LYS A 40 -0.73 -19.37 9.34
N LYS A 41 0.48 -18.96 9.70
CA LYS A 41 1.50 -19.86 10.24
C LYS A 41 1.05 -20.51 11.54
N GLU A 42 0.41 -19.76 12.43
CA GLU A 42 -0.15 -20.27 13.68
C GLU A 42 -1.27 -21.29 13.44
N LEU A 43 -2.18 -21.02 12.50
CA LEU A 43 -3.28 -21.94 12.14
C LEU A 43 -2.81 -23.24 11.50
N ASN A 44 -1.60 -23.30 10.94
CA ASN A 44 -1.04 -24.55 10.41
C ASN A 44 -0.60 -25.52 11.51
N VAL A 45 -0.36 -25.02 12.72
CA VAL A 45 0.02 -25.83 13.90
C VAL A 45 -1.22 -26.35 14.64
N VAL A 46 -2.40 -25.76 14.37
CA VAL A 46 -3.67 -26.17 14.98
C VAL A 46 -4.11 -27.53 14.45
N GLY A 47 -4.36 -28.46 15.36
CA GLY A 47 -4.84 -29.81 15.03
C GLY A 47 -6.21 -29.78 14.35
N LYS A 48 -6.48 -30.75 13.47
CA LYS A 48 -7.69 -30.80 12.64
C LYS A 48 -8.99 -30.84 13.45
N ASP A 49 -8.95 -31.35 14.68
CA ASP A 49 -10.13 -31.50 15.55
C ASP A 49 -10.36 -30.29 16.48
N ALA A 50 -9.53 -29.24 16.38
CA ALA A 50 -9.67 -28.07 17.23
C ALA A 50 -10.95 -27.28 16.89
N ALA A 51 -11.66 -26.83 17.92
CA ALA A 51 -12.78 -25.92 17.74
C ALA A 51 -12.25 -24.53 17.34
N VAL A 52 -12.66 -24.04 16.16
CA VAL A 52 -12.27 -22.74 15.63
C VAL A 52 -13.46 -21.78 15.68
N TYR A 53 -13.20 -20.53 16.03
CA TYR A 53 -14.20 -19.47 16.11
C TYR A 53 -13.77 -18.26 15.29
N GLY A 54 -14.60 -17.85 14.34
CA GLY A 54 -14.40 -16.66 13.51
C GLY A 54 -15.09 -15.44 14.15
N GLY A 55 -14.40 -14.30 14.16
CA GLY A 55 -14.97 -13.04 14.64
C GLY A 55 -15.88 -12.38 13.59
N VAL A 56 -17.12 -12.05 13.99
CA VAL A 56 -18.08 -11.27 13.20
C VAL A 56 -18.53 -10.07 14.04
N GLY A 57 -17.91 -8.92 13.81
CA GLY A 57 -18.15 -7.72 14.62
C GLY A 57 -17.75 -7.94 16.08
N LYS A 58 -18.74 -7.93 16.99
CA LYS A 58 -18.55 -8.18 18.44
C LYS A 58 -18.80 -9.64 18.86
N MET A 59 -19.18 -10.51 17.93
CA MET A 59 -19.52 -11.91 18.20
C MET A 59 -18.46 -12.86 17.65
N PHE A 60 -18.37 -14.05 18.24
CA PHE A 60 -17.54 -15.16 17.75
C PHE A 60 -18.46 -16.33 17.40
N ILE A 61 -18.34 -16.83 16.17
CA ILE A 61 -19.18 -17.93 15.65
C ILE A 61 -18.26 -19.12 15.36
N ARG A 62 -18.70 -20.32 15.76
CA ARG A 62 -17.97 -21.55 15.44
C ARG A 62 -17.91 -21.73 13.92
N THR A 63 -16.73 -21.99 13.40
CA THR A 63 -16.45 -22.13 11.97
C THR A 63 -15.48 -23.27 11.75
N ASP A 64 -15.37 -23.72 10.50
CA ASP A 64 -14.40 -24.73 10.11
C ASP A 64 -13.02 -24.13 9.87
N LEU A 65 -11.98 -24.88 10.23
CA LEU A 65 -10.58 -24.45 10.14
C LEU A 65 -10.18 -24.14 8.69
N ASP A 66 -10.72 -24.87 7.73
CA ASP A 66 -10.39 -24.71 6.31
C ASP A 66 -11.00 -23.42 5.73
N SER A 67 -12.21 -23.04 6.15
CA SER A 67 -12.83 -21.76 5.81
C SER A 67 -12.01 -20.59 6.36
N VAL A 68 -11.56 -20.66 7.62
CA VAL A 68 -10.69 -19.61 8.20
C VAL A 68 -9.37 -19.49 7.45
N ARG A 69 -8.74 -20.61 7.10
CA ARG A 69 -7.51 -20.61 6.28
C ARG A 69 -7.75 -19.99 4.92
N LYS A 70 -8.85 -20.36 4.25
CA LYS A 70 -9.23 -19.79 2.97
C LYS A 70 -9.45 -18.29 3.04
N THR A 71 -10.16 -17.80 4.06
CA THR A 71 -10.37 -16.35 4.27
C THR A 71 -9.04 -15.63 4.46
N ILE A 72 -8.13 -16.16 5.26
CA ILE A 72 -6.81 -15.55 5.45
C ILE A 72 -6.01 -15.53 4.15
N ASP A 73 -6.11 -16.57 3.32
CA ASP A 73 -5.43 -16.63 2.02
C ASP A 73 -6.00 -15.61 1.02
N GLU A 74 -7.31 -15.41 1.02
CA GLU A 74 -7.99 -14.38 0.23
C GLU A 74 -7.58 -12.97 0.69
N GLU A 75 -7.53 -12.72 2.01
CA GLU A 75 -7.07 -11.45 2.59
C GLU A 75 -5.60 -11.16 2.26
N ILE A 76 -4.72 -12.16 2.36
CA ILE A 76 -3.30 -12.03 1.99
C ILE A 76 -3.17 -11.68 0.50
N SER A 77 -3.90 -12.39 -0.36
CA SER A 77 -3.87 -12.16 -1.81
C SER A 77 -4.36 -10.76 -2.18
N SER A 78 -5.43 -10.30 -1.51
CA SER A 78 -5.96 -8.94 -1.65
C SER A 78 -4.95 -7.88 -1.20
N LEU A 79 -4.33 -8.07 -0.03
CA LEU A 79 -3.30 -7.16 0.48
C LEU A 79 -2.09 -7.07 -0.45
N LEU A 80 -1.64 -8.19 -1.04
CA LEU A 80 -0.55 -8.21 -2.01
C LEU A 80 -0.92 -7.42 -3.28
N GLY A 81 -2.13 -7.62 -3.81
CA GLY A 81 -2.61 -6.87 -4.98
C GLY A 81 -2.71 -5.36 -4.73
N ASP A 82 -3.17 -4.96 -3.53
CA ASP A 82 -3.22 -3.57 -3.11
C ASP A 82 -1.81 -2.95 -2.99
N ILE A 83 -0.87 -3.67 -2.38
CA ILE A 83 0.52 -3.22 -2.24
C ILE A 83 1.17 -3.04 -3.61
N ASP A 84 0.99 -3.99 -4.53
CA ASP A 84 1.51 -3.89 -5.90
C ASP A 84 0.93 -2.68 -6.64
N SER A 85 -0.38 -2.46 -6.52
CA SER A 85 -1.06 -1.30 -7.10
C SER A 85 -0.55 0.02 -6.52
N LEU A 86 -0.30 0.08 -5.21
CA LEU A 86 0.26 1.27 -4.56
C LEU A 86 1.71 1.51 -4.96
N ARG A 87 2.52 0.46 -5.15
CA ARG A 87 3.91 0.58 -5.64
C ARG A 87 3.96 1.13 -7.06
N LYS A 88 3.09 0.66 -7.96
CA LYS A 88 2.96 1.24 -9.30
C LYS A 88 2.61 2.73 -9.27
N LYS A 89 1.69 3.13 -8.38
CA LYS A 89 1.34 4.55 -8.17
C LYS A 89 2.50 5.36 -7.58
N LYS A 90 3.24 4.78 -6.62
CA LYS A 90 4.45 5.38 -6.04
C LYS A 90 5.45 5.72 -7.14
N ASP A 91 5.77 4.76 -7.99
CA ASP A 91 6.82 4.91 -9.02
C ASP A 91 6.44 5.97 -10.06
N TYR A 92 5.15 6.06 -10.42
CA TYR A 92 4.63 7.14 -11.26
C TYR A 92 4.83 8.53 -10.64
N HIS A 93 4.42 8.70 -9.37
CA HIS A 93 4.53 9.99 -8.69
C HIS A 93 5.99 10.37 -8.37
N GLU A 94 6.83 9.38 -8.09
CA GLU A 94 8.27 9.58 -7.89
C GLU A 94 8.94 10.06 -9.18
N THR A 95 8.70 9.36 -10.31
CA THR A 95 9.21 9.77 -11.62
C THR A 95 8.71 11.16 -12.01
N THR A 96 7.43 11.45 -11.75
CA THR A 96 6.84 12.76 -12.04
C THR A 96 7.49 13.87 -11.22
N ALA A 97 7.71 13.65 -9.92
CA ALA A 97 8.35 14.62 -9.05
C ALA A 97 9.82 14.88 -9.45
N VAL A 98 10.57 13.83 -9.80
CA VAL A 98 11.96 13.95 -10.28
C VAL A 98 12.02 14.75 -11.59
N ASN A 99 11.17 14.42 -12.56
CA ASN A 99 11.13 15.12 -13.85
C ASN A 99 10.74 16.60 -13.67
N ALA A 100 9.71 16.89 -12.86
CA ALA A 100 9.28 18.26 -12.60
C ALA A 100 10.40 19.10 -11.95
N ASN A 101 11.12 18.54 -10.98
CA ASN A 101 12.26 19.22 -10.36
C ASN A 101 13.42 19.44 -11.34
N SER A 102 13.73 18.45 -12.20
CA SER A 102 14.74 18.58 -13.25
C SER A 102 14.40 19.70 -14.23
N HIS A 103 13.13 19.81 -14.65
CA HIS A 103 12.67 20.89 -15.52
C HIS A 103 12.80 22.26 -14.84
N LEU A 104 12.42 22.38 -13.56
CA LEU A 104 12.57 23.63 -12.81
C LEU A 104 14.04 24.04 -12.65
N GLN A 105 14.95 23.10 -12.42
CA GLN A 105 16.39 23.38 -12.35
C GLN A 105 16.94 23.92 -13.67
N LYS A 106 16.65 23.24 -14.79
CA LYS A 106 17.09 23.69 -16.12
C LYS A 106 16.56 25.07 -16.47
N MET A 107 15.30 25.36 -16.12
CA MET A 107 14.73 26.69 -16.33
C MET A 107 15.48 27.76 -15.54
N LYS A 108 15.82 27.49 -14.27
CA LYS A 108 16.62 28.42 -13.45
C LYS A 108 18.01 28.67 -14.02
N GLU A 109 18.68 27.61 -14.49
CA GLU A 109 20.01 27.70 -15.10
C GLU A 109 19.98 28.48 -16.43
N SER A 110 18.90 28.37 -17.21
CA SER A 110 18.75 29.07 -18.50
C SER A 110 18.41 30.56 -18.40
N VAL A 111 18.05 31.04 -17.21
CA VAL A 111 17.66 32.43 -16.95
C VAL A 111 18.84 33.25 -16.36
N ILE A 112 19.95 32.58 -16.03
CA ILE A 112 21.24 33.18 -15.62
C ILE A 112 22.15 33.23 -16.86
#